data_AF-A0A976GTS4-F1
#
_entry.id   AF-A0A976GTS4-F1
#
_cell.length_a   1.000
_cell.length_b   1.000
_cell.length_c   1.000
_cell.angle_alpha   90.00
_cell.angle_beta   90.00
_cell.angle_gamma   90.00
#
_symmetry.space_group_name_H-M   'P 1'
#
loop_
_entity.id
_entity.type
_entity.pdbx_description
1 polymer ?
#
loop_
_entity_poly.entity_id
_entity_poly.type
_entity_poly.pdbx_seq_one_letter_code
_entity_poly.pdbx_strand_id
1 'polypeptide(L)' 'MEDATQSKIYVTDIMGNKITDYTQFTTKEKGKYEVIANVSTWANGIYLVILETKNEKVVKKLVVTK' A
#
# COMPACT_ATOMS: atom_id res chain seq x y z
N MET A 1 -7.87 -9.42 -17.76
CA MET A 1 -7.41 -9.39 -16.36
C MET A 1 -6.11 -8.63 -16.36
N GLU A 2 -6.05 -7.51 -15.67
CA GLU A 2 -4.84 -6.69 -15.62
C GLU A 2 -3.76 -7.46 -14.84
N ASP A 3 -2.55 -7.49 -15.38
CA ASP A 3 -1.44 -8.25 -14.82
C ASP A 3 -0.95 -7.56 -13.53
N ALA A 4 -1.25 -8.17 -12.39
CA ALA A 4 -0.86 -7.66 -11.08
C ALA A 4 0.67 -7.55 -10.91
N THR A 5 1.47 -8.19 -11.77
CA THR A 5 2.94 -8.07 -11.75
C THR A 5 3.44 -6.65 -12.03
N GLN A 6 2.63 -5.79 -12.66
CA GLN A 6 2.98 -4.37 -12.88
C GLN A 6 2.41 -3.43 -11.80
N SER A 7 1.65 -3.96 -10.84
CA SER A 7 1.05 -3.17 -9.77
C SER A 7 2.03 -3.00 -8.61
N LYS A 8 2.06 -1.79 -8.02
CA LYS A 8 2.86 -1.46 -6.86
C LYS A 8 1.95 -1.02 -5.73
N ILE A 9 2.16 -1.56 -4.53
CA ILE A 9 1.57 -1.01 -3.32
C ILE A 9 2.70 -0.49 -2.44
N TYR A 10 2.60 0.76 -2.02
CA TYR A 10 3.57 1.38 -1.12
C TYR A 10 2.90 2.35 -0.18
N VAL A 11 3.58 2.70 0.90
CA VAL A 11 3.10 3.66 1.89
C VAL A 11 4.09 4.80 2.02
N THR A 12 3.58 6.03 2.05
CA THR A 12 4.35 7.22 2.37
C THR A 12 3.83 7.87 3.64
N ASP A 13 4.67 8.68 4.29
CA ASP A 13 4.16 9.68 5.22
C ASP A 13 3.46 10.83 4.45
N ILE A 14 2.89 11.79 5.20
CA ILE A 14 2.22 12.96 4.63
C ILE A 14 3.16 13.89 3.85
N MET A 15 4.47 13.80 4.08
CA MET A 15 5.50 14.56 3.39
C MET A 15 5.96 13.88 2.08
N GLY A 16 5.46 12.68 1.80
CA GLY A 16 5.79 11.90 0.62
C GLY A 16 7.02 10.99 0.78
N ASN A 17 7.61 10.90 1.98
CA ASN A 17 8.72 9.97 2.22
C ASN A 17 8.17 8.54 2.24
N LYS A 18 8.77 7.65 1.44
CA LYS A 18 8.37 6.24 1.38
C LYS A 18 8.77 5.53 2.67
N ILE A 19 7.77 4.94 3.35
CA ILE A 19 7.92 4.17 4.58
C ILE A 19 8.16 2.69 4.26
N THR A 20 7.42 2.16 3.29
CA THR A 20 7.53 0.76 2.89
C THR A 20 6.94 0.54 1.51
N ASP A 21 7.36 -0.54 0.85
CA ASP A 21 6.81 -1.05 -0.39
C ASP A 21 6.51 -2.54 -0.28
N TYR A 22 5.44 -2.97 -0.94
CA TYR A 22 4.97 -4.34 -0.96
C TYR A 22 5.09 -4.87 -2.37
N THR A 23 6.08 -5.75 -2.53
CA THR A 23 6.40 -6.43 -3.80
C THR A 23 5.84 -7.85 -3.85
N GLN A 24 5.35 -8.36 -2.72
CA GLN A 24 4.73 -9.67 -2.59
C GLN A 24 3.25 -9.50 -2.27
N PHE A 25 2.39 -10.05 -3.13
CA PHE A 25 0.94 -10.02 -3.00
C PHE A 25 0.42 -11.42 -2.72
N THR A 26 -0.39 -11.59 -1.68
CA THR A 26 -1.09 -12.86 -1.47
C THR A 26 -2.40 -12.84 -2.24
N THR A 27 -2.67 -13.86 -3.06
CA THR A 27 -3.95 -13.99 -3.76
C THR A 27 -4.94 -14.73 -2.87
N LYS A 28 -6.00 -14.06 -2.41
CA LYS A 28 -7.06 -14.71 -1.63
C LYS A 28 -8.07 -15.43 -2.52
N GLU A 29 -8.35 -14.82 -3.66
CA GLU A 29 -9.22 -15.34 -4.72
C GLU A 29 -8.81 -14.64 -6.03
N LYS A 30 -9.23 -15.20 -7.17
CA LYS A 30 -8.79 -14.71 -8.49
C LYS A 30 -9.11 -13.22 -8.65
N GLY A 31 -8.07 -12.39 -8.75
CA GLY A 31 -8.20 -10.94 -8.90
C GLY A 31 -8.34 -10.14 -7.60
N LYS A 32 -8.26 -10.78 -6.42
CA LYS A 32 -8.16 -10.07 -5.13
C LYS A 32 -6.83 -10.38 -4.45
N TYR A 33 -6.08 -9.31 -4.24
CA TYR A 33 -4.76 -9.34 -3.62
C TYR A 33 -4.83 -8.72 -2.23
N GLU A 34 -4.13 -9.32 -1.29
CA GLU A 34 -3.97 -8.79 0.06
C GLU A 34 -2.50 -8.46 0.34
N VAL A 35 -2.33 -7.37 1.08
CA VAL A 35 -1.07 -6.94 1.68
C VAL A 35 -1.32 -6.67 3.16
N ILE A 36 -0.42 -7.14 4.01
CA ILE A 36 -0.47 -6.92 5.45
C ILE A 36 0.62 -5.92 5.84
N ALA A 37 0.21 -4.77 6.36
CA ALA A 37 1.13 -3.76 6.86
C ALA A 37 1.37 -3.94 8.37
N ASN A 38 2.61 -4.20 8.77
CA ASN A 38 2.99 -4.14 10.18
C ASN A 38 3.34 -2.69 10.55
N VAL A 39 2.43 -2.04 11.28
CA VAL A 39 2.53 -0.62 11.65
C VAL A 39 3.08 -0.37 13.06
N SER A 40 3.49 -1.43 13.77
CA SER A 40 3.88 -1.35 15.19
C SER A 40 5.06 -0.39 15.45
N THR A 41 5.97 -0.28 14.49
CA THR A 41 7.16 0.59 14.57
C THR A 41 6.91 2.00 14.03
N TRP A 42 5.76 2.27 13.41
CA TRP A 42 5.46 3.57 12.83
C TRP A 42 5.13 4.57 13.93
N ALA A 43 5.45 5.84 13.69
CA ALA A 43 5.09 6.92 14.60
C ALA A 43 3.57 7.19 14.50
N ASN A 44 3.01 7.86 15.52
CA ASN A 44 1.65 8.37 15.41
C ASN A 44 1.61 9.42 14.28
N GLY A 45 0.60 9.35 13.43
CA GLY A 45 0.51 10.27 12.30
C GLY A 45 -0.39 9.81 11.17
N ILE A 46 -0.37 10.57 10.09
CA ILE A 46 -1.12 10.30 8.87
C ILE A 46 -0.15 9.74 7.82
N TYR A 47 -0.57 8.65 7.19
CA TYR A 47 0.14 7.96 6.13
C TYR A 47 -0.77 7.80 4.92
N LEU A 48 -0.17 7.66 3.73
CA LEU A 48 -0.86 7.44 2.48
C LEU A 48 -0.50 6.07 1.94
N VAL A 49 -1.50 5.18 1.83
CA VAL A 49 -1.38 3.89 1.15
C VAL A 49 -1.71 4.12 -0.32
N ILE A 50 -0.77 3.79 -1.19
CA ILE A 50 -0.85 4.04 -2.62
C ILE A 50 -0.81 2.71 -3.35
N LEU A 51 -1.85 2.45 -4.12
CA LEU A 51 -1.88 1.40 -5.15
C LEU A 51 -1.71 2.09 -6.50
N GLU A 52 -0.66 1.71 -7.22
CA GLU A 52 -0.35 2.25 -8.53
C GLU A 52 -0.29 1.08 -9.52
N THR A 53 -1.19 1.10 -10.50
CA THR A 53 -1.19 0.18 -11.64
C THR A 53 -0.72 0.92 -12.89
N LYS A 54 -0.72 0.24 -14.05
CA LYS A 54 -0.39 0.89 -15.32
C LYS A 54 -1.40 2.00 -15.68
N ASN A 55 -2.66 1.83 -15.30
CA ASN A 55 -3.77 2.66 -15.77
C ASN A 55 -4.38 3.53 -14.66
N GLU A 56 -4.20 3.16 -13.40
CA GLU A 56 -4.87 3.82 -12.28
C GLU A 56 -3.93 4.03 -11.11
N LYS A 57 -4.19 5.10 -10.36
CA LYS A 57 -3.58 5.36 -9.06
C LYS A 57 -4.68 5.58 -8.02
N VAL A 58 -4.70 4.71 -7.03
CA VAL A 58 -5.63 4.79 -5.88
C VAL A 58 -4.83 5.18 -4.64
N VAL A 59 -5.31 6.20 -3.93
CA VAL A 59 -4.69 6.68 -2.70
C VAL A 59 -5.69 6.57 -1.55
N LYS A 60 -5.28 5.93 -0.45
CA LYS A 60 -6.05 5.84 0.79
C LYS A 60 -5.28 6.42 1.96
N LYS A 61 -5.98 7.12 2.84
CA LYS A 61 -5.44 7.65 4.09
C LYS A 61 -5.45 6.58 5.18
N LEU A 62 -4.34 6.44 5.89
CA LEU A 62 -4.22 5.65 7.11
C LEU A 62 -3.84 6.58 8.27
N VAL A 63 -4.51 6.45 9.41
CA VAL A 63 -4.16 7.18 10.64
C VAL A 63 -3.64 6.16 11.64
N VAL A 64 -2.41 6.36 12.10
CA VAL A 64 -1.77 5.53 13.12
C VAL A 64 -1.82 6.27 14.44
N THR A 65 -2.42 5.63 15.45
CA THR A 65 -2.50 6.11 16.83
C THR A 65 -2.21 4.95 17.77
N LYS A 66 -1.37 5.16 18.78
CA LYS A 66 -1.03 4.19 19.83
C LYS A 66 -1.69 4.58 21.15
#